data_AF-A0A662SX11-F1
#
_entry.id   AF-A0A662SX11-F1
#
_cell.length_a   1.000
_cell.length_b   1.000
_cell.length_c   1.000
_cell.angle_alpha   90.00
_cell.angle_beta   90.00
_cell.angle_gamma   90.00
#
_symmetry.space_group_name_H-M   'P 1'
#
loop_
_entity.id
_entity.type
_entity.pdbx_description
1 polymer ?
#
loop_
_entity_poly.entity_id
_entity_poly.type
_entity_poly.pdbx_seq_one_letter_code
_entity_poly.pdbx_strand_id
1 'polypeptide(L)'
;MMRLEEIFSSRGRVVVLRCVCECGGVHISEVSRRTGLSFTTVRRHLEELKDEGILEEISVGRSRFFRLSKSVTAERIRRFMLSFEDSRDHKM
;
A
#
# COMPACT_ATOMS: atom_id res chain seq x y z
N MET A 1 0.47 -13.34 10.39
CA MET A 1 -0.27 -13.27 9.12
C MET A 1 -1.63 -12.68 9.40
N MET A 2 -1.80 -11.38 9.11
CA MET A 2 -3.06 -10.65 9.25
C MET A 2 -4.14 -11.36 8.45
N ARG A 3 -5.35 -11.42 9.02
CA ARG A 3 -6.54 -11.89 8.33
C ARG A 3 -7.05 -10.85 7.33
N LEU A 4 -7.91 -11.27 6.41
CA LEU A 4 -8.48 -10.38 5.39
C LEU A 4 -9.17 -9.17 6.03
N GLU A 5 -10.05 -9.42 7.00
CA GLU A 5 -10.77 -8.40 7.74
C GLU A 5 -9.82 -7.42 8.45
N GLU A 6 -8.66 -7.88 8.93
CA GLU A 6 -7.67 -7.04 9.57
C GLU A 6 -7.00 -6.13 8.53
N ILE A 7 -6.56 -6.65 7.38
CA ILE A 7 -5.93 -5.87 6.31
C ILE A 7 -6.86 -4.71 5.88
N PHE A 8 -8.14 -4.99 5.70
CA PHE A 8 -9.11 -4.03 5.15
C PHE A 8 -9.89 -3.23 6.20
N SER A 9 -9.70 -3.48 7.50
CA SER A 9 -10.39 -2.78 8.60
C SER A 9 -10.03 -1.30 8.77
N SER A 10 -8.88 -0.86 8.25
CA SER A 10 -8.42 0.52 8.38
C SER A 10 -8.48 1.25 7.04
N ARG A 11 -9.30 2.31 6.97
CA ARG A 11 -9.33 3.22 5.80
C ARG A 11 -7.93 3.73 5.46
N GLY A 12 -7.13 4.09 6.46
CA GLY A 12 -5.75 4.57 6.27
C GLY A 12 -4.87 3.50 5.61
N ARG A 13 -4.93 2.26 6.10
CA ARG A 13 -4.18 1.13 5.54
C ARG A 13 -4.60 0.81 4.11
N VAL A 14 -5.90 0.80 3.84
CA VAL A 14 -6.45 0.56 2.49
C VAL A 14 -5.98 1.63 1.51
N VAL A 15 -6.00 2.91 1.90
CA VAL A 15 -5.54 4.03 1.06
C VAL A 15 -4.03 3.93 0.78
N VAL A 16 -3.22 3.61 1.79
CA VAL A 16 -1.77 3.37 1.64
C VAL A 16 -1.51 2.20 0.70
N LEU A 17 -2.16 1.06 0.93
CA LEU A 17 -1.99 -0.16 0.14
C LEU A 17 -2.36 0.07 -1.33
N ARG A 18 -3.48 0.76 -1.60
CA ARG A 18 -3.85 1.16 -2.96
C ARG A 18 -2.79 2.04 -3.62
N CYS A 19 -2.28 3.05 -2.91
CA CYS A 19 -1.22 3.92 -3.43
C CYS A 19 0.03 3.13 -3.85
N VAL A 20 0.39 2.08 -3.09
CA VAL A 20 1.52 1.20 -3.44
C VAL A 20 1.19 0.33 -4.66
N CYS A 21 -0.03 -0.24 -4.73
CA CYS A 21 -0.48 -1.06 -5.84
C CYS A 21 -0.46 -0.33 -7.20
N GLU A 22 -0.86 0.94 -7.22
CA GLU A 22 -0.92 1.79 -8.42
C GLU A 22 0.48 2.14 -8.98
N CYS A 23 1.45 2.40 -8.10
CA CYS A 23 2.75 2.94 -8.50
C CYS A 23 3.85 1.89 -8.70
N GLY A 24 3.66 0.64 -8.27
CA GLY A 24 4.65 -0.44 -8.39
C GLY A 24 5.88 -0.32 -7.44
N GLY A 25 6.00 0.81 -6.73
CA GLY A 25 7.00 1.08 -5.71
C GLY A 25 7.00 2.56 -5.35
N VAL A 26 6.94 2.90 -4.06
CA VAL A 26 6.70 4.28 -3.61
C VAL A 26 7.61 4.68 -2.47
N HIS A 27 8.13 5.90 -2.55
CA HIS A 27 8.83 6.51 -1.42
C HIS A 27 7.81 6.89 -0.33
N ILE A 28 8.18 6.74 0.94
CA ILE A 28 7.27 7.02 2.07
C ILE A 28 6.68 8.45 2.03
N SER A 29 7.48 9.44 1.65
CA SER A 29 7.01 10.82 1.54
C SER A 29 5.99 10.99 0.40
N GLU A 30 6.12 10.22 -0.68
CA GLU A 30 5.18 10.26 -1.79
C GLU A 30 3.84 9.66 -1.39
N VAL A 31 3.84 8.57 -0.60
CA VAL A 31 2.61 8.02 -0.03
C VAL A 31 1.92 9.04 0.86
N SER A 32 2.65 9.74 1.74
CA SER A 32 2.06 10.81 2.56
C SER A 32 1.44 11.91 1.70
N ARG A 33 2.12 12.35 0.64
CA ARG A 33 1.63 13.36 -0.29
C ARG A 33 0.36 12.91 -1.04
N ARG A 34 0.34 11.71 -1.62
CA ARG A 34 -0.79 11.19 -2.40
C ARG A 34 -2.02 10.86 -1.54
N THR A 35 -1.80 10.42 -0.30
CA THR A 35 -2.87 9.95 0.59
C THR A 35 -3.41 11.02 1.52
N GLY A 36 -2.68 12.12 1.73
CA GLY A 36 -3.00 13.15 2.72
C GLY A 36 -2.82 12.70 4.17
N LEU A 37 -2.28 11.50 4.40
CA LEU A 37 -2.02 10.97 5.73
C LEU A 37 -0.69 11.49 6.28
N SER A 38 -0.59 11.63 7.60
CA SER A 38 0.66 12.03 8.26
C SER A 38 1.77 11.02 7.96
N PHE A 39 3.02 11.50 7.93
CA PHE A 39 4.20 10.64 7.76
C PHE A 39 4.22 9.48 8.77
N THR A 40 3.91 9.75 10.04
CA THR A 40 3.86 8.74 11.11
C THR A 40 2.79 7.71 10.86
N THR A 41 1.59 8.12 10.43
CA THR A 41 0.48 7.21 10.11
C THR A 41 0.83 6.32 8.91
N VAL A 42 1.39 6.91 7.86
CA VAL A 42 1.85 6.19 6.66
C VAL A 42 2.93 5.18 7.04
N ARG A 43 3.95 5.61 7.79
CA ARG A 43 5.02 4.73 8.26
C ARG A 43 4.45 3.52 8.98
N ARG A 44 3.59 3.74 9.96
CA ARG A 44 2.97 2.65 10.73
C ARG A 44 2.28 1.65 9.80
N HIS A 45 1.49 2.10 8.84
CA HIS A 45 0.79 1.19 7.93
C HIS A 45 1.72 0.46 6.96
N LEU A 46 2.77 1.12 6.46
CA LEU A 46 3.78 0.48 5.60
C LEU A 46 4.55 -0.60 6.36
N GLU A 47 4.95 -0.33 7.59
CA GLU A 47 5.64 -1.30 8.46
C GLU A 47 4.71 -2.47 8.82
N GLU A 48 3.48 -2.21 9.26
CA GLU A 48 2.49 -3.28 9.54
C GLU A 48 2.28 -4.20 8.33
N LEU A 49 2.13 -3.64 7.13
CA LEU A 49 1.95 -4.43 5.91
C LEU A 49 3.24 -5.16 5.48
N LYS A 50 4.42 -4.62 5.79
CA LYS A 50 5.71 -5.27 5.57
C LYS A 50 5.89 -6.46 6.51
N ASP A 51 5.58 -6.28 7.79
CA ASP A 51 5.70 -7.33 8.81
C ASP A 51 4.80 -8.52 8.50
N GLU A 52 3.66 -8.29 7.84
CA GLU A 52 2.77 -9.35 7.35
C GLU A 52 3.18 -9.94 5.99
N GLY A 53 4.29 -9.48 5.41
CA GLY A 53 4.81 -9.95 4.13
C GLY A 53 3.98 -9.54 2.92
N ILE A 54 3.09 -8.55 3.06
CA ILE A 54 2.30 -7.99 1.94
C ILE A 54 3.17 -7.00 1.15
N LEU A 55 3.97 -6.20 1.86
CA LEU A 55 4.94 -5.29 1.28
C LEU A 55 6.37 -5.76 1.53
N GLU A 56 7.29 -5.22 0.74
CA GLU A 56 8.73 -5.29 0.99
C GLU A 56 9.34 -3.90 0.89
N GLU A 57 10.39 -3.66 1.69
CA GLU A 57 11.17 -2.43 1.67
C GLU A 57 12.40 -2.61 0.77
N ILE A 58 12.64 -1.64 -0.10
CA ILE A 58 13.83 -1.56 -0.94
C ILE A 58 14.60 -0.30 -0.56
N SER A 59 15.89 -0.46 -0.30
CA SER A 59 16.79 0.67 -0.11
C SER A 59 17.52 0.97 -1.43
N VAL A 60 17.45 2.22 -1.87
CA VAL A 60 18.24 2.76 -2.99
C VAL A 60 19.06 3.92 -2.45
N GLY A 61 20.34 3.64 -2.15
CA GLY A 61 21.20 4.58 -1.42
C GLY A 61 20.65 4.88 -0.02
N ARG A 62 20.33 6.15 0.25
CA ARG A 62 19.73 6.59 1.53
C ARG A 62 18.19 6.59 1.52
N SER A 63 17.59 6.38 0.35
CA SER A 63 16.14 6.46 0.16
C SER A 63 15.49 5.09 0.36
N ARG A 64 14.31 5.09 0.98
CA ARG A 64 13.53 3.88 1.29
C ARG A 64 12.23 3.87 0.50
N PHE A 65 12.00 2.79 -0.22
CA PHE A 65 10.82 2.58 -1.03
C PHE A 65 10.08 1.34 -0.55
N PHE A 66 8.75 1.36 -0.64
CA PHE A 66 7.91 0.22 -0.37
C PHE A 66 7.24 -0.23 -1.66
N ARG A 67 7.24 -1.54 -1.92
CA ARG A 67 6.47 -2.15 -3.01
C ARG A 67 5.76 -3.40 -2.50
N LEU A 68 4.84 -3.93 -3.31
CA LEU A 68 4.25 -5.25 -3.04
C LEU A 68 5.36 -6.32 -3.02
N SER A 69 5.24 -7.24 -2.06
CA SER A 69 6.11 -8.41 -2.02
C SER A 69 5.84 -9.32 -3.22
N LYS A 70 6.77 -10.23 -3.51
CA LYS A 70 6.59 -11.24 -4.56
C LYS A 70 5.69 -12.42 -4.14
N SER A 71 5.01 -12.32 -3.01
CA SER A 71 4.14 -13.39 -2.52
C SER A 71 2.86 -13.51 -3.35
N VAL A 72 2.32 -14.74 -3.45
CA VAL A 72 1.02 -14.99 -4.10
C VAL A 72 -0.10 -14.18 -3.44
N THR A 73 -0.03 -13.97 -2.12
CA THR A 73 -0.99 -13.17 -1.36
C THR A 73 -0.96 -11.70 -1.78
N ALA A 74 0.24 -11.10 -1.87
CA ALA A 74 0.38 -9.71 -2.30
C ALA A 74 -0.16 -9.49 -3.73
N GLU A 75 0.10 -10.44 -4.64
CA GLU A 75 -0.45 -10.37 -6.01
C GLU A 75 -1.98 -10.52 -6.03
N ARG A 76 -2.55 -11.40 -5.20
CA ARG A 76 -4.02 -11.51 -5.04
C ARG A 76 -4.63 -10.20 -4.52
N ILE A 77 -4.01 -9.59 -3.52
CA ILE A 77 -4.42 -8.29 -2.97
C ILE A 77 -4.35 -7.21 -4.05
N ARG A 78 -3.28 -7.17 -4.84
CA ARG A 78 -3.13 -6.21 -5.95
C ARG A 78 -4.28 -6.35 -6.95
N ARG A 79 -4.53 -7.57 -7.44
CA ARG A 79 -5.62 -7.85 -8.37
C ARG A 79 -6.96 -7.44 -7.80
N PHE A 80 -7.22 -7.79 -6.53
CA PHE A 80 -8.43 -7.40 -5.83
C PHE A 80 -8.56 -5.87 -5.77
N MET A 81 -7.52 -5.14 -5.37
CA MET A 81 -7.56 -3.67 -5.29
C MET A 81 -7.84 -3.03 -6.65
N LEU A 82 -7.13 -3.46 -7.69
CA LEU A 82 -7.25 -2.89 -9.03
C LEU A 82 -8.57 -3.28 -9.71
N SER A 83 -9.24 -4.37 -9.30
CA SER A 83 -10.56 -4.72 -9.85
C SER A 83 -11.68 -3.77 -9.43
N PHE A 84 -11.46 -2.85 -8.48
CA PHE A 84 -12.43 -1.83 -8.09
C PHE A 84 -12.15 -0.45 -8.72
N GLU A 85 -11.20 -0.33 -9.64
CA GLU A 85 -10.87 0.95 -10.29
C GLU A 85 -11.84 1.32 -11.44
N ASP A 86 -12.60 0.37 -11.97
CA ASP A 86 -13.55 0.60 -13.10
C ASP A 86 -14.77 1.50 -12.78
N SER A 87 -14.95 1.99 -11.55
CA SER A 87 -16.15 2.74 -11.16
C SER A 87 -15.94 4.20 -10.73
N ARG A 88 -14.71 4.75 -10.83
CA ARG A 88 -14.41 6.11 -10.33
C ARG A 88 -14.10 7.17 -11.40
N ASP A 89 -14.12 6.82 -12.67
CA ASP A 89 -13.85 7.77 -13.78
C ASP A 89 -15.11 8.47 -14.35
N HIS A 90 -16.24 8.48 -13.64
CA HIS A 90 -17.47 9.14 -14.11
C HIS A 90 -17.93 10.36 -13.30
N LYS A 91 -16.97 11.15 -12.80
CA LYS A 91 -17.26 12.52 -12.35
C LYS A 91 -16.01 13.38 -12.23
N MET A 92 -15.55 13.91 -13.37
CA MET A 92 -14.95 15.24 -13.46
C MET A 92 -15.64 16.01 -14.56
#